data_AF-A0A239LEU6-F1
#
_entry.id   AF-A0A239LEU6-F1
#
_cell.length_a   1.000
_cell.length_b   1.000
_cell.length_c   1.000
_cell.angle_alpha   90.00
_cell.angle_beta   90.00
_cell.angle_gamma   90.00
#
_symmetry.space_group_name_H-M   'P 1'
#
loop_
_entity.id
_entity.type
_entity.pdbx_description
1 polymer ?
#
loop_
_entity_poly.entity_id
_entity_poly.type
_entity_poly.pdbx_seq_one_letter_code
_entity_poly.pdbx_strand_id
1 'polypeptide(L)'
;MVDLQATMTQGAFGNLVGISQQAVSDMLSRGVIQPGGTAGDWLAQYCHHLREQAAGRAAAGDLDLAAERARLAKAQREKIEMQNEVTRRMLASVDVLQEVVARSGRRISGVLEAIPVQLKRRSSLTPDDLDFITREIVKARNQAASITVLDLLDEDDVEDPDGTEDQSEAGGPDGD
;
A
#
# COMPACT_ATOMS: atom_id res chain seq x y z
N MET A 1 48.60 -14.48 -28.06
CA MET A 1 48.44 -13.07 -28.42
C MET A 1 47.65 -13.06 -29.71
N VAL A 2 46.47 -12.44 -29.74
CA VAL A 2 45.63 -12.41 -30.94
C VAL A 2 46.11 -11.26 -31.81
N ASP A 3 46.45 -11.55 -33.07
CA ASP A 3 46.80 -10.54 -34.05
C ASP A 3 45.52 -9.92 -34.61
N LEU A 4 45.31 -8.63 -34.35
CA LEU A 4 44.12 -7.90 -34.79
C LEU A 4 44.18 -7.45 -36.25
N GLN A 5 45.37 -7.48 -36.86
CA GLN A 5 45.60 -7.05 -38.25
C GLN A 5 45.49 -8.22 -39.24
N ALA A 6 45.47 -9.46 -38.75
CA ALA A 6 45.27 -10.64 -39.56
C ALA A 6 43.77 -10.92 -39.80
N THR A 7 43.46 -11.55 -40.93
CA THR A 7 42.14 -12.13 -41.15
C THR A 7 41.94 -13.32 -40.21
N MET A 8 40.72 -13.47 -39.68
CA MET A 8 40.42 -14.50 -38.68
C MET A 8 39.22 -15.36 -39.11
N THR A 9 39.24 -16.63 -38.70
CA THR A 9 38.11 -17.54 -38.96
C THR A 9 36.94 -17.22 -38.05
N GLN A 10 35.72 -17.56 -38.48
CA GLN A 10 34.50 -17.33 -37.71
C GLN A 10 34.53 -17.99 -36.32
N GLY A 11 35.07 -19.21 -36.22
CA GLY A 11 35.20 -19.93 -34.96
C GLY A 11 36.19 -19.25 -34.00
N ALA A 12 37.32 -18.76 -34.52
CA ALA A 12 38.29 -18.03 -33.72
C ALA A 12 37.73 -16.66 -33.26
N PHE A 13 36.95 -15.97 -34.10
CA PHE A 13 36.25 -14.75 -33.69
C PHE A 13 35.18 -15.01 -32.64
N GLY A 14 34.38 -16.08 -32.80
CA GLY A 14 33.37 -16.48 -31.82
C GLY A 14 33.99 -16.72 -30.45
N ASN A 15 35.11 -17.47 -30.40
CA ASN A 15 35.85 -17.69 -29.16
C ASN A 15 36.44 -16.39 -28.58
N LEU A 16 36.89 -15.46 -29.42
CA LEU A 16 37.43 -14.17 -29.00
C LEU A 16 36.38 -13.30 -28.28
N VAL A 17 35.15 -13.26 -28.80
CA VAL A 17 34.08 -12.39 -28.26
C VAL A 17 33.08 -13.13 -27.38
N GLY A 18 33.25 -14.44 -27.18
CA GLY A 18 32.42 -15.25 -26.28
C GLY A 18 31.06 -15.66 -26.87
N ILE A 19 30.95 -15.84 -28.20
CA ILE A 19 29.73 -16.29 -28.88
C ILE A 19 29.97 -17.53 -29.74
N SER A 20 28.91 -18.24 -30.10
CA SER A 20 29.02 -19.42 -30.97
C SER A 20 29.46 -19.05 -32.39
N GLN A 21 30.14 -19.97 -33.07
CA GLN A 21 30.49 -19.79 -34.49
C GLN A 21 29.25 -19.58 -35.37
N GLN A 22 28.13 -20.25 -35.05
CA GLN A 22 26.85 -20.05 -35.73
C GLN A 22 26.34 -18.61 -35.57
N ALA A 23 26.51 -17.98 -34.40
CA ALA A 23 26.14 -16.58 -34.20
C ALA A 23 27.01 -15.64 -35.04
N VAL A 24 28.30 -15.93 -35.19
CA VAL A 24 29.20 -15.17 -36.09
C VAL A 24 28.77 -15.36 -37.56
N SER A 25 28.38 -16.57 -37.94
CA SER A 25 27.86 -16.86 -39.29
C SER A 25 26.55 -16.10 -39.57
N ASP A 26 25.63 -16.05 -38.61
CA ASP A 26 24.40 -15.24 -38.71
C ASP A 26 24.75 -13.76 -38.90
N MET A 27 25.71 -13.25 -38.13
CA MET A 27 26.15 -11.87 -38.18
C MET A 27 26.74 -11.47 -39.54
N LEU A 28 27.52 -12.37 -40.15
CA LEU A 28 28.02 -12.22 -41.52
C LEU A 28 26.86 -12.22 -42.53
N SER A 29 25.92 -13.16 -42.40
CA SER A 29 24.78 -13.28 -43.32
C SER A 29 23.87 -12.04 -43.30
N ARG A 30 23.75 -11.39 -42.14
CA ARG A 30 22.97 -10.17 -41.92
C ARG A 30 23.75 -8.89 -42.25
N GLY A 31 25.02 -9.01 -42.65
CA GLY A 31 25.88 -7.87 -43.00
C GLY A 31 26.27 -7.00 -41.80
N VAL A 32 26.15 -7.51 -40.58
CA VAL A 32 26.56 -6.79 -39.36
C VAL A 32 28.09 -6.74 -39.25
N ILE A 33 28.78 -7.78 -39.74
CA ILE A 33 30.23 -7.79 -39.95
C ILE A 33 30.53 -8.14 -41.41
N GLN A 34 31.55 -7.50 -41.99
CA GLN A 34 31.94 -7.66 -43.40
C GLN A 34 32.82 -8.91 -43.64
N PRO A 35 32.55 -9.75 -44.66
CA PRO A 35 33.42 -10.89 -45.00
C PRO A 35 34.85 -10.46 -45.34
N GLY A 36 35.84 -11.25 -44.93
CA GLY A 36 37.26 -11.01 -45.27
C GLY A 36 37.93 -9.85 -44.52
N GLY A 37 37.24 -9.21 -43.57
CA GLY A 37 37.82 -8.18 -42.70
C GLY A 37 38.87 -8.73 -41.73
N THR A 38 39.66 -7.82 -41.16
CA THR A 38 40.59 -8.17 -40.09
C THR A 38 39.85 -8.46 -38.79
N ALA A 39 40.50 -9.15 -37.85
CA ALA A 39 39.96 -9.36 -36.52
C ALA A 39 39.58 -8.03 -35.81
N GLY A 40 40.36 -6.97 -36.02
CA GLY A 40 40.08 -5.62 -35.53
C GLY A 40 38.82 -5.01 -36.16
N ASP A 41 38.65 -5.15 -37.47
CA ASP A 41 37.46 -4.63 -38.17
C ASP A 41 36.18 -5.32 -37.72
N TRP A 42 36.22 -6.64 -37.54
CA TRP A 42 35.09 -7.40 -37.03
C TRP A 42 34.74 -7.01 -35.61
N LEU A 43 35.75 -6.77 -34.76
CA LEU A 43 35.54 -6.32 -33.39
C LEU A 43 34.91 -4.93 -33.33
N ALA A 44 35.36 -4.00 -34.19
CA ALA A 44 34.82 -2.64 -34.26
C ALA A 44 33.34 -2.66 -34.71
N GLN A 45 33.03 -3.43 -35.75
CA GLN A 45 31.67 -3.60 -36.26
C GLN A 45 30.74 -4.28 -35.24
N TYR A 46 31.21 -5.34 -34.58
CA TYR A 46 30.48 -6.00 -33.50
C TYR A 46 30.17 -5.04 -32.34
N CYS A 47 31.18 -4.28 -31.89
CA CYS A 47 31.00 -3.26 -30.86
C CYS A 47 30.00 -2.18 -31.29
N HIS A 48 30.05 -1.72 -32.54
CA HIS A 48 29.09 -0.76 -33.07
C HIS A 48 27.67 -1.32 -33.02
N HIS A 49 27.46 -2.55 -33.49
CA HIS A 49 26.15 -3.21 -33.46
C HIS A 49 25.60 -3.33 -32.03
N LEU A 50 26.42 -3.73 -31.06
CA LEU A 50 26.00 -3.81 -29.66
C LEU A 50 25.59 -2.44 -29.09
N ARG A 51 26.30 -1.37 -29.46
CA ARG A 51 25.95 -0.01 -29.04
C ARG A 51 24.62 0.44 -29.64
N GLU A 52 24.36 0.17 -30.92
CA GLU A 52 23.08 0.48 -31.55
C GLU A 52 21.93 -0.31 -30.94
N GLN A 53 22.12 -1.61 -30.66
CA GLN A 53 21.09 -2.40 -29.97
C GLN A 53 20.85 -1.93 -28.54
N ALA A 54 21.89 -1.50 -27.82
CA ALA A 54 21.73 -0.93 -26.49
C ALA A 54 21.00 0.43 -26.54
N ALA A 55 21.36 1.30 -27.48
CA ALA A 55 20.69 2.58 -27.69
C ALA A 55 19.21 2.40 -28.11
N GLY A 56 18.93 1.44 -28.99
CA GLY A 56 17.58 1.08 -29.40
C GLY A 56 16.72 0.56 -28.24
N ARG A 57 17.28 -0.23 -27.32
CA ARG A 57 16.57 -0.67 -26.10
C ARG A 57 16.27 0.47 -25.14
N ALA A 58 17.18 1.43 -25.00
CA ALA A 58 16.94 2.62 -24.19
C ALA A 58 15.85 3.52 -24.82
N ALA A 59 15.87 3.69 -26.15
CA ALA A 59 14.88 4.50 -26.87
C ALA A 59 13.50 3.82 -26.98
N ALA A 60 13.45 2.49 -27.04
CA ALA A 60 12.20 1.72 -27.09
C ALA A 60 11.45 1.67 -25.75
N GLY A 61 11.98 2.31 -24.69
CA GLY A 61 11.31 2.40 -23.39
C GLY A 61 11.34 1.10 -22.59
N ASP A 62 12.16 0.11 -22.94
CA ASP A 62 12.20 -1.19 -22.22
C ASP A 62 12.65 -1.02 -20.76
N LEU A 63 13.54 -0.05 -20.50
CA LEU A 63 13.94 0.36 -19.15
C LEU A 63 12.77 1.02 -18.38
N ASP A 64 11.92 1.75 -19.09
CA ASP A 64 10.71 2.38 -18.54
C ASP A 64 9.62 1.33 -18.24
N LEU A 65 9.44 0.36 -19.14
CA LEU A 65 8.54 -0.78 -18.94
C LEU A 65 8.90 -1.61 -17.71
N ALA A 66 10.20 -1.86 -17.48
CA ALA A 66 10.66 -2.58 -16.28
C ALA A 66 10.37 -1.77 -15.01
N ALA A 67 10.59 -0.45 -15.03
CA ALA A 67 10.29 0.45 -13.92
C ALA A 67 8.79 0.53 -13.64
N GLU A 68 7.95 0.66 -14.66
CA GLU A 68 6.49 0.69 -14.54
C GLU A 68 5.92 -0.63 -14.03
N ARG A 69 6.46 -1.78 -14.48
CA ARG A 69 6.11 -3.09 -13.91
C ARG A 69 6.47 -3.19 -12.43
N ALA A 70 7.62 -2.65 -12.02
CA ALA A 70 8.01 -2.63 -10.61
C ALA A 70 7.07 -1.75 -9.76
N ARG A 71 6.66 -0.58 -10.28
CA ARG A 71 5.65 0.28 -9.64
C ARG A 71 4.30 -0.42 -9.50
N LEU A 72 3.83 -1.07 -10.57
CA LEU A 72 2.59 -1.84 -10.55
C LEU A 72 2.66 -2.97 -9.52
N ALA A 73 3.77 -3.72 -9.47
CA ALA A 73 3.95 -4.79 -8.50
C ALA A 73 3.92 -4.27 -7.06
N LYS A 74 4.53 -3.09 -6.79
CA LYS A 74 4.45 -2.45 -5.47
C LYS A 74 3.00 -2.11 -5.10
N ALA A 75 2.27 -1.44 -5.99
CA ALA A 75 0.86 -1.09 -5.76
C ALA A 75 -0.04 -2.32 -5.56
N GLN A 76 0.23 -3.42 -6.28
CA GLN A 76 -0.47 -4.68 -6.10
C GLN A 76 -0.21 -5.31 -4.73
N ARG A 77 1.04 -5.28 -4.24
CA ARG A 77 1.36 -5.77 -2.88
C ARG A 77 0.65 -4.97 -1.81
N GLU A 78 0.66 -3.64 -1.91
CA GLU A 78 -0.04 -2.76 -0.95
C GLU A 78 -1.55 -3.05 -0.92
N LYS A 79 -2.16 -3.26 -2.10
CA LYS A 79 -3.56 -3.69 -2.19
C LYS A 79 -3.81 -5.02 -1.47
N ILE A 80 -2.95 -6.01 -1.68
CA ILE A 80 -3.07 -7.33 -1.06
C ILE A 80 -2.87 -7.22 0.46
N GLU A 81 -1.94 -6.38 0.91
CA GLU A 81 -1.69 -6.12 2.33
C GLU A 81 -2.92 -5.51 3.00
N MET A 82 -3.53 -4.49 2.41
CA MET A 82 -4.80 -3.92 2.90
C MET A 82 -5.92 -4.97 2.94
N GLN A 83 -6.04 -5.80 1.90
CA GLN A 83 -7.03 -6.88 1.87
C GLN A 83 -6.79 -7.94 2.96
N ASN A 84 -5.53 -8.26 3.25
CA ASN A 84 -5.16 -9.18 4.33
C ASN A 84 -5.52 -8.59 5.70
N GLU A 85 -5.31 -7.30 5.93
CA GLU A 85 -5.66 -6.63 7.18
C GLU A 85 -7.18 -6.56 7.41
N VAL A 86 -7.96 -6.34 6.34
CA VAL A 86 -9.42 -6.51 6.40
C VAL A 86 -9.80 -7.96 6.76
N THR A 87 -9.16 -8.93 6.12
CA THR A 87 -9.42 -10.36 6.36
C THR A 87 -9.06 -10.78 7.79
N ARG A 88 -8.01 -10.19 8.38
CA ARG A 88 -7.57 -10.40 9.76
C ARG A 88 -8.45 -9.71 10.81
N ARG A 89 -9.52 -9.01 10.40
CA ARG A 89 -10.40 -8.20 11.27
C ARG A 89 -9.70 -7.02 11.96
N MET A 90 -8.53 -6.61 11.46
CA MET A 90 -7.82 -5.42 11.95
C MET A 90 -8.38 -4.13 11.34
N LEU A 91 -9.12 -4.24 10.23
CA LEU A 91 -9.86 -3.14 9.60
C LEU A 91 -11.30 -3.60 9.30
N ALA A 92 -12.29 -2.93 9.88
CA ALA A 92 -13.70 -3.12 9.53
C ALA A 92 -14.12 -2.08 8.48
N SER A 93 -14.96 -2.48 7.52
CA SER A 93 -15.57 -1.51 6.60
C SER A 93 -16.45 -0.53 7.39
N VAL A 94 -16.35 0.76 7.07
CA VAL A 94 -17.19 1.82 7.64
C VAL A 94 -18.66 1.48 7.48
N ASP A 95 -19.07 0.90 6.34
CA ASP A 95 -20.46 0.50 6.09
C ASP A 95 -20.96 -0.55 7.10
N VAL A 96 -20.09 -1.49 7.47
CA VAL A 96 -20.43 -2.55 8.43
C VAL A 96 -20.58 -1.97 9.82
N LEU A 97 -19.67 -1.09 10.23
CA LEU A 97 -19.75 -0.40 11.51
C LEU A 97 -21.00 0.48 11.59
N GLN A 98 -21.30 1.24 10.54
CA GLN A 98 -22.49 2.09 10.45
C GLN A 98 -23.78 1.26 10.57
N GLU A 99 -23.87 0.11 9.88
CA GLU A 99 -25.05 -0.75 9.98
C GLU A 99 -25.18 -1.40 11.37
N VAL A 100 -24.07 -1.80 12.01
CA VAL A 100 -24.10 -2.35 13.38
C VAL A 100 -24.59 -1.28 14.38
N VAL A 101 -24.06 -0.06 14.30
CA VAL A 101 -24.48 1.06 15.17
C VAL A 101 -25.94 1.43 14.91
N ALA A 102 -26.35 1.59 13.66
CA ALA A 102 -27.72 1.92 13.30
C ALA A 102 -28.71 0.85 13.76
N ARG A 103 -28.38 -0.43 13.60
CA ARG A 103 -29.21 -1.54 14.09
C ARG A 103 -29.32 -1.56 15.61
N SER A 104 -28.21 -1.30 16.30
CA SER A 104 -28.18 -1.21 17.77
C SER A 104 -29.04 -0.04 18.27
N GLY A 105 -28.89 1.15 17.67
CA GLY A 105 -29.69 2.33 17.99
C GLY A 105 -31.20 2.14 17.76
N ARG A 106 -31.60 1.48 16.66
CA ARG A 106 -33.01 1.10 16.42
C ARG A 106 -33.56 0.18 17.50
N ARG A 107 -32.78 -0.83 17.91
CA ARG A 107 -33.19 -1.78 18.95
C ARG A 107 -33.34 -1.10 20.31
N ILE A 108 -32.40 -0.25 20.69
CA ILE A 108 -32.45 0.52 21.94
C ILE A 108 -33.65 1.46 21.93
N SER A 109 -33.88 2.18 20.83
CA SER A 109 -35.04 3.09 20.70
C SER A 109 -36.36 2.36 20.89
N GLY A 110 -36.53 1.17 20.30
CA GLY A 110 -37.74 0.37 20.48
C GLY A 110 -37.95 -0.11 21.92
N VAL A 111 -36.87 -0.41 22.66
CA VAL A 111 -36.97 -0.74 24.09
C VAL A 111 -37.40 0.48 24.90
N LEU A 112 -36.79 1.65 24.64
CA LEU A 112 -37.10 2.89 25.35
C LEU A 112 -38.56 3.33 25.12
N GLU A 113 -39.06 3.26 23.88
CA GLU A 113 -40.44 3.60 23.54
C GLU A 113 -41.48 2.69 24.21
N ALA A 114 -41.10 1.46 24.54
CA ALA A 114 -41.98 0.55 25.26
C ALA A 114 -42.09 0.85 26.76
N ILE A 115 -41.14 1.61 27.35
CA ILE A 115 -41.08 1.86 28.80
C ILE A 115 -42.35 2.55 29.33
N PRO A 116 -42.84 3.67 28.76
CA PRO A 116 -44.05 4.34 29.27
C PRO A 116 -45.28 3.42 29.25
N VAL A 117 -45.43 2.61 28.20
CA VAL A 117 -46.52 1.64 28.06
C VAL A 117 -46.44 0.55 29.13
N GLN A 118 -45.23 0.03 29.38
CA GLN A 118 -45.01 -0.97 30.41
C GLN A 118 -45.24 -0.42 31.82
N LEU A 119 -44.81 0.81 32.09
CA LEU A 119 -45.04 1.50 33.37
C LEU A 119 -46.53 1.75 33.60
N LYS A 120 -47.25 2.27 32.60
CA LYS A 120 -48.71 2.47 32.68
C LYS A 120 -49.45 1.18 33.04
N ARG A 121 -48.98 0.03 32.56
CA ARG A 121 -49.60 -1.27 32.82
C ARG A 121 -49.24 -1.87 34.18
N ARG A 122 -48.05 -1.56 34.72
CA ARG A 122 -47.47 -2.26 35.89
C ARG A 122 -47.32 -1.41 37.13
N SER A 123 -47.59 -0.11 37.07
CA SER A 123 -47.39 0.84 38.17
C SER A 123 -48.58 1.78 38.33
N SER A 124 -48.67 2.43 39.48
CA SER A 124 -49.70 3.42 39.81
C SER A 124 -49.27 4.86 39.55
N LEU A 125 -48.39 5.08 38.56
CA LEU A 125 -47.92 6.41 38.16
C LEU A 125 -49.07 7.26 37.60
N THR A 126 -49.00 8.56 37.83
CA THR A 126 -49.99 9.50 37.29
C THR A 126 -49.77 9.72 35.79
N PRO A 127 -50.77 10.22 35.04
CA PRO A 127 -50.59 10.61 33.64
C PRO A 127 -49.45 11.63 33.45
N ASP A 128 -49.33 12.60 34.37
CA ASP A 128 -48.29 13.64 34.31
C ASP A 128 -46.88 13.05 34.47
N ASP A 129 -46.71 12.04 35.32
CA ASP A 129 -45.43 11.32 35.49
C ASP A 129 -45.05 10.57 34.21
N LEU A 130 -46.02 9.91 33.57
CA LEU A 130 -45.79 9.19 32.31
C LEU A 130 -45.45 10.13 31.16
N ASP A 131 -46.06 11.32 31.12
CA ASP A 131 -45.75 12.36 30.14
C ASP A 131 -44.36 12.98 30.36
N PHE A 132 -43.95 13.17 31.62
CA PHE A 132 -42.59 13.57 31.95
C PHE A 132 -41.56 12.53 31.48
N ILE A 133 -41.75 11.25 31.82
CA ILE A 133 -40.85 10.16 31.41
C ILE A 133 -40.78 10.05 29.88
N THR A 134 -41.93 10.17 29.20
CA THR A 134 -41.99 10.11 27.73
C THR A 134 -41.18 11.24 27.11
N ARG A 135 -41.29 12.47 27.63
CA ARG A 135 -40.50 13.61 27.15
C ARG A 135 -39.00 13.42 27.34
N GLU A 136 -38.57 12.93 28.50
CA GLU A 136 -37.15 12.68 28.75
C GLU A 136 -36.59 11.56 27.84
N ILE A 137 -37.36 10.50 27.57
CA ILE A 137 -36.97 9.46 26.61
C ILE A 137 -36.83 10.04 25.20
N VAL A 138 -37.78 10.87 24.77
CA VAL A 138 -37.71 11.53 23.45
C VAL A 138 -36.50 12.44 23.35
N LYS A 139 -36.20 13.21 24.40
CA LYS A 139 -35.01 14.07 24.47
C LYS A 139 -33.72 13.26 24.33
N ALA A 140 -33.57 12.19 25.10
CA ALA A 140 -32.39 11.31 25.04
C ALA A 140 -32.22 10.68 23.66
N ARG A 141 -33.32 10.22 23.03
CA ARG A 141 -33.29 9.63 21.68
C ARG A 141 -32.87 10.66 20.62
N ASN A 142 -33.39 11.88 20.71
CA ASN A 142 -33.05 12.94 19.77
C ASN A 142 -31.58 13.37 19.90
N GLN A 143 -31.04 13.41 21.13
CA GLN A 143 -29.61 13.65 21.37
C GLN A 143 -28.75 12.53 20.78
N ALA A 144 -29.11 11.26 21.00
CA ALA A 144 -28.38 10.14 20.41
C ALA A 144 -28.44 10.13 18.87
N ALA A 145 -29.53 10.61 18.28
CA ALA A 145 -29.69 10.71 16.83
C ALA A 145 -28.94 11.90 16.21
N SER A 146 -28.59 12.93 17.00
CA SER A 146 -27.85 14.10 16.52
C SER A 146 -26.34 13.90 16.53
N ILE A 147 -25.82 12.84 17.16
CA ILE A 147 -24.39 12.53 17.14
C ILE A 147 -23.97 12.18 15.71
N THR A 148 -23.05 12.96 15.17
CA THR A 148 -22.43 12.76 13.87
C THR A 148 -21.01 12.23 14.03
N VAL A 149 -20.45 11.70 12.94
CA VAL A 149 -19.03 11.26 12.92
C VAL A 149 -18.08 12.44 13.20
N LEU A 150 -18.50 13.67 12.89
CA LEU A 150 -17.71 14.87 13.16
C LEU A 150 -17.57 15.13 14.67
N ASP A 151 -18.63 14.91 15.44
CA ASP A 151 -18.62 15.10 16.89
C ASP A 151 -17.67 14.13 17.62
N LEU A 152 -17.42 12.94 17.04
CA LEU A 152 -16.50 11.95 17.59
C LEU A 152 -15.03 12.27 17.34
N LEU A 153 -14.74 13.04 16.28
CA LEU A 153 -13.36 13.44 15.94
C LEU A 153 -12.90 14.65 16.77
N ASP A 154 -13.85 15.42 17.30
CA ASP A 154 -13.59 16.58 18.15
C ASP A 154 -13.40 16.19 19.64
N GLU A 155 -13.83 14.98 20.05
CA GLU A 155 -13.67 14.47 21.43
C GLU A 155 -12.27 13.89 21.73
N ASP A 156 -11.46 13.58 20.70
CA ASP A 156 -10.11 13.02 20.84
C ASP A 156 -9.03 14.07 21.23
N ASP A 157 -9.39 15.36 21.36
CA ASP A 157 -8.48 16.46 21.75
C ASP A 157 -8.40 16.71 23.28
N VAL A 158 -8.97 15.83 24.11
CA VAL A 158 -8.77 15.92 25.56
C VAL A 158 -7.45 15.25 25.92
N GLU A 159 -6.35 16.01 25.84
CA GLU A 159 -5.07 15.68 26.47
C GLU A 159 -5.31 15.23 27.93
N ASP A 160 -4.88 14.00 28.22
CA ASP A 160 -4.84 13.41 29.56
C ASP A 160 -3.95 14.28 30.46
N PRO A 161 -4.47 15.04 31.44
CA PRO A 161 -3.68 16.02 32.18
C PRO A 161 -2.93 15.41 33.37
N ASP A 162 -2.77 14.09 33.44
CA ASP A 162 -2.08 13.42 34.55
C ASP A 162 -0.80 12.70 34.11
N GLY A 163 0.07 13.48 33.48
CA GLY A 163 1.50 13.18 33.40
C GLY A 163 2.12 13.40 34.78
N THR A 164 2.22 12.32 35.56
CA THR A 164 2.90 12.26 36.85
C THR A 164 4.35 12.73 36.70
N GLU A 165 4.67 13.93 37.19
CA GLU A 165 6.05 14.35 37.42
C GLU A 165 6.58 13.67 38.70
N ASP A 166 7.12 12.47 38.53
CA ASP A 166 7.98 11.83 39.53
C ASP A 166 9.35 12.54 39.52
N GLN A 167 9.50 13.56 40.36
CA GLN A 167 10.79 14.19 40.64
C GLN A 167 11.60 13.28 41.56
N SER A 168 12.34 12.34 40.97
CA SER A 168 13.44 11.67 41.65
C SER A 168 14.60 12.65 41.81
N GLU A 169 14.69 13.33 42.97
CA GLU A 169 15.89 14.06 43.35
C GLU A 169 17.05 13.09 43.57
N ALA A 170 18.04 13.21 42.70
CA ALA A 170 19.34 12.56 42.81
C ALA A 170 20.17 13.22 43.92
N GLY A 171 20.26 12.58 45.08
CA GLY A 171 21.31 12.83 46.07
C GLY A 171 22.50 11.91 45.80
N GLY A 172 23.46 12.36 44.98
CA GLY A 172 24.72 11.66 44.75
C GLY A 172 25.63 11.65 45.99
N PRO A 173 26.46 10.62 46.21
CA PRO A 173 27.42 10.60 47.30
C PRO A 173 28.73 11.27 46.86
N ASP A 174 29.06 12.42 47.45
CA ASP A 174 30.42 12.94 47.45
C ASP A 174 31.24 12.27 48.57
N GLY A 175 32.42 11.78 48.23
CA GLY A 175 33.31 11.04 49.12
C GLY A 175 34.27 11.91 49.94
N ASP A 176 34.77 11.30 51.01
CA ASP A 176 36.16 11.34 51.48
C ASP A 176 36.47 10.01 52.18
#